data_AF-A0A927MP48-F1
#
_entry.id   AF-A0A927MP48-F1
#
_cell.length_a   1.000
_cell.length_b   1.000
_cell.length_c   1.000
_cell.angle_alpha   90.00
_cell.angle_beta   90.00
_cell.angle_gamma   90.00
#
_symmetry.space_group_name_H-M   'P 1'
#
loop_
_entity.id
_entity.type
_entity.pdbx_description
1 polymer ?
#
loop_
_entity_poly.entity_id
_entity_poly.type
_entity_poly.pdbx_seq_one_letter_code
_entity_poly.pdbx_strand_id
1 'polypeptide(L)'
;MPERNTVMRELHDLGLAAWFGGSVMGAVGLNPAAEEQGTEVEKARVASSGWAKWTPVNAAAIAVHLVGAVGLAIANRRRIGAQKGVLASTLAKTALTGRH
;
A
#
# COMPACT_ATOMS: atom_id res chain seq x y z
N MET A 1 2.08 -8.94 -24.63
CA MET A 1 2.44 -7.79 -23.74
C MET A 1 1.31 -7.28 -22.80
N PRO A 2 0.05 -7.75 -22.82
CA PRO A 2 -0.92 -7.34 -21.79
C PRO A 2 -0.77 -8.11 -20.46
N GLU A 3 -0.52 -9.43 -20.48
CA GLU A 3 -0.44 -10.27 -19.26
C GLU A 3 0.61 -9.80 -18.25
N ARG A 4 1.81 -9.42 -18.68
CA ARG A 4 2.85 -8.89 -17.77
C ARG A 4 2.39 -7.62 -17.05
N ASN A 5 1.57 -6.79 -17.69
CA ASN A 5 1.06 -5.57 -17.08
C ASN A 5 -0.05 -5.90 -16.06
N THR A 6 -0.84 -6.95 -16.32
CA THR A 6 -1.83 -7.50 -15.38
C THR A 6 -1.15 -8.08 -14.14
N VAL A 7 -0.16 -8.96 -14.29
CA VAL A 7 0.56 -9.57 -13.16
C VAL A 7 1.23 -8.51 -12.28
N MET A 8 1.90 -7.52 -12.88
CA MET A 8 2.54 -6.44 -12.10
C MET A 8 1.54 -5.55 -11.37
N ARG A 9 0.34 -5.36 -11.95
CA ARG A 9 -0.77 -4.66 -11.31
C ARG A 9 -1.34 -5.45 -10.14
N GLU A 10 -1.56 -6.75 -10.32
CA GLU A 10 -2.02 -7.63 -9.25
C GLU A 10 -1.02 -7.65 -8.09
N LEU A 11 0.28 -7.80 -8.35
CA LEU A 11 1.31 -7.71 -7.31
C LEU A 11 1.26 -6.37 -6.58
N HIS A 12 1.17 -5.25 -7.32
CA HIS A 12 1.06 -3.92 -6.74
C HIS A 12 -0.17 -3.79 -5.80
N ASP A 13 -1.34 -4.19 -6.30
CA ASP A 13 -2.62 -3.98 -5.62
C ASP A 13 -2.80 -4.96 -4.45
N LEU A 14 -2.39 -6.23 -4.61
CA LEU A 14 -2.44 -7.23 -3.53
C LEU A 14 -1.46 -6.90 -2.40
N GLY A 15 -0.23 -6.49 -2.73
CA GLY A 15 0.75 -6.07 -1.73
C GLY A 15 0.27 -4.85 -0.93
N LEU A 16 -0.32 -3.86 -1.61
CA LEU A 16 -0.91 -2.69 -0.95
C LEU A 16 -2.10 -3.06 -0.07
N ALA A 17 -3.01 -3.89 -0.58
CA ALA A 17 -4.20 -4.32 0.16
C ALA A 17 -3.83 -5.12 1.42
N ALA A 18 -2.87 -6.04 1.32
CA ALA A 18 -2.40 -6.80 2.48
C ALA A 18 -1.72 -5.91 3.52
N TRP A 19 -0.82 -5.01 3.11
CA TRP A 19 -0.14 -4.09 4.02
C TRP A 19 -1.14 -3.15 4.73
N PHE A 20 -2.00 -2.49 3.96
CA PHE A 20 -3.01 -1.58 4.51
C PHE A 20 -4.01 -2.33 5.40
N GLY A 21 -4.59 -3.41 4.89
CA GLY A 21 -5.60 -4.20 5.60
C GLY A 21 -5.07 -4.78 6.91
N GLY A 22 -3.84 -5.30 6.92
CA GLY A 22 -3.19 -5.79 8.14
C GLY A 22 -2.93 -4.68 9.16
N SER A 23 -2.55 -3.48 8.71
CA SER A 23 -2.36 -2.33 9.59
C SER A 23 -3.67 -1.88 10.24
N VAL A 24 -4.76 -1.82 9.46
CA VAL A 24 -6.10 -1.50 9.97
C VAL A 24 -6.57 -2.57 10.95
N MET A 25 -6.52 -3.85 10.57
CA MET A 25 -6.89 -4.97 11.46
C MET A 25 -6.08 -4.93 12.77
N GLY A 26 -4.77 -4.68 12.68
CA GLY A 26 -3.91 -4.56 13.85
C GLY A 26 -4.35 -3.43 14.80
N ALA A 27 -4.67 -2.27 14.24
CA ALA A 27 -5.07 -1.10 15.01
C ALA A 27 -6.48 -1.22 15.63
N VAL A 28 -7.44 -1.78 14.90
CA VAL A 28 -8.87 -1.78 15.31
C VAL A 28 -9.37 -3.13 15.82
N GLY A 29 -8.62 -4.21 15.61
CA GLY A 29 -8.96 -5.56 16.04
C GLY A 29 -7.96 -6.11 17.05
N LEU A 30 -6.69 -6.27 16.66
CA LEU A 30 -5.66 -6.88 17.53
C LEU A 30 -5.40 -6.07 18.80
N ASN A 31 -5.13 -4.76 18.66
CA ASN A 31 -4.79 -3.92 19.81
C ASN A 31 -5.97 -3.79 20.78
N PRO A 32 -7.22 -3.54 20.35
CA PRO A 32 -8.37 -3.54 21.25
C PRO A 32 -8.63 -4.91 21.91
N ALA A 33 -8.50 -6.02 21.17
CA ALA A 33 -8.64 -7.35 21.76
C ALA A 33 -7.55 -7.65 22.80
N ALA A 34 -6.36 -7.06 22.65
CA ALA A 34 -5.31 -7.13 23.66
C ALA A 34 -5.68 -6.33 24.92
N GLU A 35 -6.39 -5.20 24.80
CA GLU A 35 -6.85 -4.37 25.94
C GLU A 35 -7.90 -5.07 26.82
N GLU A 36 -8.60 -6.08 26.30
CA GLU A 36 -9.55 -6.90 27.08
C GLU A 36 -8.85 -7.84 28.09
N GLN A 37 -7.51 -7.93 28.06
CA GLN A 37 -6.73 -8.75 28.99
C GLN A 37 -6.53 -8.06 30.34
N GLY A 38 -6.29 -8.86 31.39
CA GLY A 38 -6.26 -8.39 32.78
C GLY A 38 -5.10 -7.44 33.10
N THR A 39 -3.87 -7.92 33.03
CA THR A 39 -2.68 -7.14 33.40
C THR A 39 -2.04 -6.46 32.19
N GLU A 40 -1.39 -5.31 32.41
CA GLU A 40 -0.62 -4.61 31.36
C GLU A 40 0.42 -5.50 30.67
N VAL A 41 1.00 -6.45 31.40
CA VAL A 41 1.95 -7.43 30.85
C VAL A 41 1.26 -8.40 29.90
N GLU A 42 0.04 -8.85 30.20
CA GLU A 42 -0.74 -9.73 29.33
C GLU A 42 -1.20 -8.99 28.07
N LYS A 43 -1.68 -7.75 28.21
CA LYS A 43 -2.04 -6.89 27.07
C LYS A 43 -0.86 -6.72 26.11
N ALA A 44 0.30 -6.30 26.64
CA ALA A 44 1.52 -6.13 25.85
C ALA A 44 1.97 -7.44 25.19
N ARG A 45 1.84 -8.58 25.89
CA ARG A 45 2.18 -9.91 25.35
C ARG A 45 1.29 -10.31 24.18
N VAL A 46 -0.03 -10.09 24.28
CA VAL A 46 -0.98 -10.43 23.20
C VAL A 46 -0.71 -9.57 21.97
N ALA A 47 -0.64 -8.25 22.14
CA ALA A 47 -0.37 -7.32 21.04
C ALA A 47 0.99 -7.62 20.38
N SER A 48 2.07 -7.73 21.17
CA SER A 48 3.42 -8.00 20.65
C SER A 48 3.51 -9.34 19.92
N SER A 49 2.87 -10.40 20.43
CA SER A 49 2.82 -11.70 19.77
C SER A 49 2.07 -11.64 18.44
N GLY A 50 0.94 -10.93 18.40
CA GLY A 50 0.18 -10.72 17.16
C GLY A 50 1.00 -9.96 16.12
N TRP A 51 1.61 -8.84 16.51
CA TRP A 51 2.45 -8.05 15.62
C TRP A 51 3.70 -8.82 15.15
N ALA A 52 4.37 -9.56 16.04
CA ALA A 52 5.54 -10.37 15.67
C ALA A 52 5.21 -11.43 14.62
N LYS A 53 4.02 -12.03 14.67
CA LYS A 53 3.54 -12.98 13.64
C LYS A 53 3.15 -12.28 12.33
N TRP A 54 2.63 -11.06 12.40
CA TRP A 54 2.25 -10.28 11.22
C TRP A 54 3.45 -9.65 10.50
N THR A 55 4.50 -9.25 11.22
CA THR A 55 5.65 -8.51 10.67
C THR A 55 6.27 -9.17 9.43
N PRO A 56 6.52 -10.50 9.37
CA PRO A 56 7.04 -11.14 8.16
C PRO A 56 6.08 -11.05 6.97
N VAL A 57 4.78 -11.21 7.21
CA VAL A 57 3.74 -11.07 6.18
C VAL A 57 3.67 -9.63 5.68
N ASN A 58 3.76 -8.66 6.58
CA ASN A 58 3.80 -7.25 6.27
C ASN A 58 5.01 -6.89 5.39
N ALA A 59 6.20 -7.40 5.73
CA ALA A 59 7.41 -7.22 4.95
C ALA A 59 7.27 -7.82 3.53
N ALA A 60 6.68 -9.01 3.42
CA ALA A 60 6.40 -9.63 2.12
C ALA A 60 5.40 -8.81 1.30
N ALA A 61 4.34 -8.29 1.92
CA ALA A 61 3.34 -7.45 1.27
C ALA A 61 3.97 -6.16 0.69
N ILE A 62 4.83 -5.50 1.46
CA ILE A 62 5.59 -4.32 1.01
C ILE A 62 6.49 -4.69 -0.17
N ALA A 63 7.24 -5.79 -0.08
CA ALA A 63 8.12 -6.23 -1.17
C ALA A 63 7.34 -6.51 -2.46
N VAL A 64 6.21 -7.23 -2.36
CA VAL A 64 5.32 -7.53 -3.48
C VAL A 64 4.76 -6.25 -4.12
N HIS A 65 4.33 -5.30 -3.30
CA HIS A 65 3.86 -4.00 -3.76
C HIS A 65 4.94 -3.24 -4.55
N LEU A 66 6.16 -3.17 -4.01
CA LEU A 66 7.30 -2.49 -4.64
C LEU A 66 7.72 -3.14 -5.95
N VAL A 67 7.74 -4.48 -6.02
CA VAL A 67 8.01 -5.22 -7.26
C VAL A 67 6.97 -4.88 -8.33
N GLY A 68 5.69 -4.88 -7.97
CA GLY A 68 4.62 -4.46 -8.87
C GLY A 68 4.77 -3.01 -9.34
N ALA A 69 5.06 -2.08 -8.42
CA ALA A 69 5.28 -0.66 -8.72
C ALA A 69 6.43 -0.44 -9.71
N VAL A 70 7.59 -1.08 -9.48
CA VAL A 70 8.75 -1.00 -10.37
C VAL A 70 8.43 -1.62 -11.73
N GLY A 71 7.77 -2.77 -11.77
CA GLY A 71 7.35 -3.43 -13.01
C GLY A 71 6.42 -2.56 -13.85
N LEU A 72 5.43 -1.92 -13.23
CA LEU A 72 4.52 -0.98 -13.88
C LEU A 72 5.25 0.28 -14.38
N ALA A 73 6.19 0.82 -13.60
CA ALA A 73 6.98 1.99 -14.00
C ALA A 73 7.84 1.69 -15.24
N ILE A 74 8.52 0.53 -15.27
CA ILE A 74 9.31 0.08 -16.42
C ILE A 74 8.41 -0.15 -17.64
N ALA A 75 7.27 -0.82 -17.48
CA ALA A 75 6.33 -1.10 -18.57
C ALA A 75 5.73 0.18 -19.17
N ASN A 76 5.51 1.20 -18.35
CA ASN A 76 4.90 2.47 -18.76
C ASN A 76 5.91 3.59 -19.01
N ARG A 77 7.22 3.34 -18.96
CA ARG A 77 8.29 4.35 -19.09
C ARG A 77 8.12 5.34 -20.25
N ARG A 78 7.67 4.86 -21.42
CA ARG A 78 7.40 5.70 -22.61
C ARG A 78 6.16 6.58 -22.45
N ARG A 79 5.09 6.06 -21.82
CA ARG A 79 3.89 6.83 -21.49
C ARG A 79 4.17 7.87 -20.41
N ILE A 80 4.90 7.50 -19.35
CA ILE A 80 5.30 8.41 -18.27
C ILE A 80 6.18 9.54 -18.83
N GLY A 81 7.12 9.22 -19.72
CA GLY A 81 7.95 10.22 -20.41
C GLY A 81 7.14 11.18 -21.30
N ALA A 82 6.14 10.68 -22.03
CA ALA A 82 5.25 11.50 -22.85
C ALA A 82 4.21 12.29 -22.01
N GLN A 83 3.84 11.82 -20.82
CA GLN A 83 2.85 12.44 -19.94
C GLN A 83 3.39 13.59 -19.08
N LYS A 84 4.69 13.96 -19.18
CA LYS A 84 5.21 15.20 -18.55
C LYS A 84 4.43 16.45 -19.00
N GLY A 85 3.86 16.45 -20.21
CA GLY A 85 2.97 17.50 -20.69
C GLY A 85 1.55 17.46 -20.09
N VAL A 86 1.10 16.33 -19.55
CA VAL A 86 -0.23 16.19 -18.94
C VAL A 86 -0.25 16.82 -17.55
N LEU A 87 0.81 16.71 -16.76
CA LEU A 87 0.87 17.41 -15.47
C LEU A 87 0.93 18.94 -15.68
N ALA A 88 1.69 19.41 -16.67
CA ALA A 88 1.68 20.81 -17.09
C ALA A 88 0.32 21.26 -17.65
N SER A 89 -0.35 20.42 -18.44
CA SER A 89 -1.68 20.71 -19.00
C SER A 89 -2.79 20.64 -17.96
N THR A 90 -2.67 19.78 -16.95
CA THR A 90 -3.58 19.68 -15.81
C THR A 90 -3.38 20.87 -14.89
N LEU A 91 -2.13 21.25 -14.57
CA LEU A 91 -1.84 22.49 -13.84
C LEU A 91 -2.31 23.73 -14.60
N ALA A 92 -2.07 23.80 -15.91
CA ALA A 92 -2.57 24.88 -16.75
C ALA A 92 -4.10 24.90 -16.80
N LYS A 93 -4.77 23.74 -16.92
CA LYS A 93 -6.23 23.64 -16.84
C LYS A 93 -6.74 24.06 -15.47
N THR A 94 -6.16 23.59 -14.37
CA THR A 94 -6.56 23.99 -13.01
C THR A 94 -6.30 25.47 -12.75
N ALA A 95 -5.24 26.06 -13.30
CA ALA A 95 -5.01 27.51 -13.20
C ALA A 95 -6.01 28.31 -14.05
N LEU A 96 -6.40 27.77 -15.21
CA LEU A 96 -7.34 28.41 -16.13
C LEU A 96 -8.81 28.25 -15.70
N THR A 97 -9.18 27.11 -15.11
CA THR A 97 -10.55 26.81 -14.64
C THR A 97 -10.72 26.98 -13.14
N GLY A 98 -9.63 27.17 -12.38
CA GLY A 98 -9.64 27.45 -10.94
C GLY A 98 -9.95 28.90 -10.58
N ARG A 99 -10.59 29.64 -11.48
CA ARG A 99 -11.34 30.85 -11.17
C ARG A 99 -12.75 30.66 -11.68
N HIS A 100 -13.64 30.23 -10.79
CA HIS A 100 -14.87 30.91 -10.38
C HIS A 100 -15.56 30.09 -9.30
#